data_AF-A0A553UNJ8-F1
#
_entry.id   AF-A0A553UNJ8-F1
#
_cell.length_a   1.000
_cell.length_b   1.000
_cell.length_c   1.000
_cell.angle_alpha   90.00
_cell.angle_beta   90.00
_cell.angle_gamma   90.00
#
_symmetry.space_group_name_H-M   'P 1'
#
loop_
_entity.id
_entity.type
_entity.pdbx_description
1 polymer ?
#
loop_
_entity_poly.entity_id
_entity_poly.type
_entity_poly.pdbx_seq_one_letter_code
_entity_poly.pdbx_strand_id
1 'polypeptide(L)'
;MNSPIHIKSGQIKNGMVVQAGDGDEAVYLGRIAGLKKNFIKLRRRDAPGGKRRYIPRSWVGGVVGHQVYLSKIPSSAKAGWLTKAELKAWPADK
;
A
#
# COMPACT_ATOMS: atom_id res chain seq x y z
N MET A 1 7.69 26.10 -3.29
CA MET A 1 6.79 25.42 -4.25
C MET A 1 7.06 23.93 -4.14
N ASN A 2 6.22 23.17 -3.41
CA ASN A 2 6.42 21.73 -3.26
C ASN A 2 5.77 21.03 -4.45
N SER A 3 6.59 20.53 -5.38
CA SER A 3 6.12 19.77 -6.52
C SER A 3 5.34 18.53 -6.04
N PRO A 4 4.16 18.23 -6.60
CA PRO A 4 3.50 16.96 -6.34
C PRO A 4 4.42 15.84 -6.84
N ILE A 5 4.85 14.99 -5.91
CA ILE A 5 5.68 13.82 -6.20
C ILE A 5 4.83 12.91 -7.09
N HIS A 6 5.02 13.01 -8.40
CA HIS A 6 4.38 12.12 -9.36
C HIS A 6 5.02 10.75 -9.18
N ILE A 7 4.40 9.92 -8.34
CA ILE A 7 4.79 8.53 -8.18
C ILE A 7 4.42 7.82 -9.47
N LYS A 8 5.38 7.78 -10.40
CA LYS A 8 5.21 7.09 -11.68
C LYS A 8 4.85 5.64 -11.36
N SER A 9 3.65 5.25 -11.76
CA SER A 9 3.10 3.89 -11.63
C SER A 9 4.07 2.76 -12.01
N GLY A 10 5.08 3.04 -12.82
CA GLY A 10 6.13 2.08 -13.21
C GLY A 10 7.22 1.80 -12.16
N GLN A 11 7.24 2.47 -11.00
CA GLN A 11 8.25 2.22 -9.96
C GLN A 11 7.85 1.14 -8.96
N ILE A 12 6.56 0.82 -8.83
CA ILE A 12 6.09 -0.19 -7.86
C ILE A 12 6.19 -1.58 -8.50
N LYS A 13 6.96 -2.47 -7.88
CA LYS A 13 7.27 -3.81 -8.38
C LYS A 13 6.94 -4.90 -7.37
N ASN A 14 6.78 -6.12 -7.87
CA ASN A 14 6.61 -7.30 -7.04
C ASN A 14 7.84 -7.50 -6.13
N GLY A 15 7.63 -7.91 -4.89
CA GLY A 15 8.69 -8.11 -3.91
C GLY A 15 9.06 -6.87 -3.09
N MET A 16 8.67 -5.67 -3.53
CA MET A 16 8.91 -4.44 -2.77
C MET A 16 8.21 -4.46 -1.42
N VAL A 17 8.81 -3.78 -0.45
CA VAL A 17 8.29 -3.66 0.91
C VAL A 17 7.32 -2.49 0.97
N VAL A 18 6.17 -2.67 1.60
CA VAL A 18 5.21 -1.60 1.87
C VAL A 18 5.30 -1.21 3.34
N GLN A 19 5.45 0.09 3.59
CA GLN A 19 5.49 0.67 4.92
C GLN A 19 4.49 1.80 5.04
N ALA A 20 3.89 1.94 6.22
CA ALA A 20 3.16 3.14 6.61
C ALA A 20 3.95 3.86 7.68
N GLY A 21 4.03 5.18 7.58
CA GLY A 21 4.73 5.98 8.55
C GLY A 21 4.47 7.47 8.36
N ASP A 22 4.66 8.22 9.44
CA ASP A 22 4.44 9.67 9.49
C ASP A 22 5.76 10.46 9.57
N GLY A 23 6.88 9.84 9.16
CA GLY A 23 8.22 10.41 9.28
C GLY A 23 8.93 10.07 10.59
N ASP A 24 8.19 9.95 11.70
CA ASP A 24 8.74 9.58 13.02
C ASP A 24 8.78 8.06 13.24
N GLU A 25 7.72 7.36 12.81
CA GLU A 25 7.60 5.91 12.92
C GLU A 25 7.25 5.30 11.57
N ALA A 26 7.92 4.20 11.18
CA ALA A 26 7.61 3.43 9.99
C ALA A 26 7.33 1.97 10.34
N VAL A 27 6.14 1.48 9.98
CA VAL A 27 5.69 0.11 10.25
C VAL A 27 5.62 -0.69 8.97
N TYR A 28 6.22 -1.88 9.00
CA TYR A 28 6.11 -2.88 7.94
C TYR A 28 4.67 -3.39 7.79
N LEU A 29 4.12 -3.25 6.59
CA LEU A 29 2.78 -3.73 6.25
C LEU A 29 2.79 -5.01 5.40
N GLY A 30 3.90 -5.31 4.73
CA GLY A 30 4.03 -6.52 3.93
C GLY A 30 4.81 -6.31 2.65
N ARG A 31 5.09 -7.41 1.95
CA ARG A 31 5.67 -7.37 0.61
C ARG A 31 4.61 -7.38 -0.47
N ILE A 32 4.89 -6.70 -1.58
CA ILE A 32 4.06 -6.73 -2.77
C ILE A 32 4.13 -8.12 -3.40
N ALA A 33 2.96 -8.61 -3.81
CA ALA A 33 2.79 -9.82 -4.62
C ALA A 33 2.37 -9.50 -6.06
N GLY A 34 1.85 -8.31 -6.29
CA GLY A 34 1.44 -7.81 -7.60
C GLY A 34 0.62 -6.53 -7.49
N LEU A 35 0.21 -6.00 -8.63
CA LEU A 35 -0.62 -4.81 -8.73
C LEU A 35 -1.98 -5.16 -9.33
N LYS A 36 -3.01 -4.45 -8.88
CA LYS A 36 -4.30 -4.29 -9.56
C LYS A 36 -4.46 -2.82 -9.94
N LYS A 37 -5.40 -2.52 -10.86
CA LYS A 37 -5.65 -1.17 -11.42
C LYS A 37 -5.41 -0.05 -10.39
N ASN A 38 -6.17 -0.08 -9.28
CA ASN A 38 -6.11 0.94 -8.22
C ASN A 38 -5.53 0.42 -6.88
N PHE A 39 -4.98 -0.80 -6.83
CA PHE A 39 -4.59 -1.42 -5.55
C PHE A 39 -3.26 -2.17 -5.62
N ILE A 40 -2.49 -2.09 -4.55
CA ILE A 40 -1.33 -2.93 -4.28
C ILE A 40 -1.82 -4.23 -3.62
N LYS A 41 -1.44 -5.38 -4.18
CA LYS A 41 -1.74 -6.69 -3.60
C LYS A 41 -0.57 -7.14 -2.74
N LEU A 42 -0.79 -7.32 -1.45
CA LEU A 42 0.22 -7.84 -0.53
C LEU A 42 0.37 -9.36 -0.62
N ARG A 43 1.51 -9.88 -0.17
CA ARG A 43 1.77 -11.30 0.07
C ARG A 43 0.90 -11.83 1.20
N ARG A 44 0.37 -13.05 1.04
CA ARG A 44 -0.56 -13.66 2.01
C ARG A 44 0.11 -13.94 3.35
N ARG A 45 1.37 -14.41 3.31
CA ARG A 45 2.18 -14.73 4.49
C ARG A 45 2.58 -13.50 5.30
N ASP A 46 2.66 -12.35 4.64
CA ASP A 46 3.10 -11.09 5.23
C ASP A 46 1.93 -10.27 5.78
N ALA A 47 0.70 -10.75 5.59
CA ALA A 47 -0.51 -10.11 6.07
C ALA A 47 -1.02 -10.78 7.37
N PRO A 48 -1.55 -10.01 8.34
CA PRO A 48 -2.04 -10.51 9.61
C PRO A 48 -3.25 -11.40 9.37
N GLY A 49 -3.28 -12.50 10.13
CA GLY A 49 -4.28 -13.55 10.00
C GLY A 49 -4.14 -14.40 8.74
N GLY A 50 -3.01 -14.32 8.01
CA GLY A 50 -2.74 -15.17 6.84
C GLY A 50 -3.73 -14.97 5.69
N LYS A 51 -4.44 -13.83 5.65
CA LYS A 51 -5.43 -13.49 4.63
C LYS A 51 -4.84 -12.52 3.62
N ARG A 52 -5.27 -12.60 2.35
CA ARG A 52 -4.81 -11.66 1.31
C ARG A 52 -5.31 -10.25 1.63
N ARG A 53 -4.41 -9.27 1.56
CA ARG A 53 -4.72 -7.86 1.81
C ARG A 53 -4.36 -6.99 0.62
N TYR A 54 -5.12 -5.91 0.48
CA TYR A 54 -5.01 -4.95 -0.61
C TYR A 54 -4.93 -3.53 -0.04
N ILE A 55 -4.06 -2.72 -0.61
CA ILE A 55 -3.83 -1.33 -0.21
C ILE A 55 -4.17 -0.43 -1.40
N PRO A 56 -4.99 0.62 -1.24
CA PRO A 56 -5.25 1.59 -2.30
C PRO A 56 -3.96 2.27 -2.78
N ARG A 57 -3.80 2.41 -4.09
CA ARG A 57 -2.64 3.09 -4.67
C ARG A 57 -2.65 4.60 -4.38
N SER A 58 -3.83 5.17 -4.14
CA SER A 58 -4.00 6.56 -3.70
C SER A 58 -3.38 6.84 -2.34
N TRP A 59 -3.05 5.81 -1.56
CA TRP A 59 -2.35 5.97 -0.29
C TRP A 59 -0.84 6.03 -0.44
N VAL A 60 -0.29 5.79 -1.63
CA VAL A 60 1.16 5.79 -1.82
C VAL A 60 1.65 7.24 -1.81
N GLY A 61 2.50 7.56 -0.84
CA GLY A 61 3.13 8.87 -0.70
C GLY A 61 4.52 8.95 -1.32
N GLY A 62 5.20 7.81 -1.48
CA GLY A 62 6.51 7.74 -2.13
C GLY A 62 6.97 6.34 -2.45
N VAL A 63 7.97 6.25 -3.34
CA VAL A 63 8.77 5.03 -3.56
C VAL A 63 10.23 5.40 -3.42
N VAL A 64 10.94 4.78 -2.48
CA VAL A 64 12.38 5.00 -2.26
C VAL A 64 13.09 3.66 -2.26
N GLY A 65 14.04 3.49 -3.18
CA GLY A 65 14.75 2.23 -3.37
C GLY A 65 13.80 1.05 -3.59
N HIS A 66 13.83 0.07 -2.68
CA HIS A 66 12.99 -1.13 -2.72
C HIS A 66 11.73 -1.04 -1.84
N GLN A 67 11.35 0.16 -1.40
CA GLN A 67 10.30 0.40 -0.43
C GLN A 67 9.24 1.37 -0.96
N VAL A 68 7.98 1.07 -0.65
CA VAL A 68 6.80 1.88 -0.94
C VAL A 68 6.28 2.45 0.36
N TYR A 69 6.26 3.77 0.46
CA TYR A 69 5.76 4.49 1.63
C TYR A 69 4.33 4.93 1.38
N LEU A 70 3.48 4.68 2.37
CA LEU A 70 2.13 5.20 2.38
C LEU A 70 2.09 6.55 3.09
N SER A 71 1.30 7.48 2.56
CA SER A 71 0.97 8.77 3.18
C SER A 71 -0.03 8.63 4.34
N LYS A 72 -0.06 7.48 5.00
CA LYS A 72 -1.01 7.14 6.06
C LYS A 72 -0.23 6.72 7.29
N ILE A 73 -0.69 7.18 8.45
CA ILE A 73 -0.17 6.75 9.75
C ILE A 73 -0.41 5.23 9.95
N PRO A 74 0.45 4.53 10.70
CA PRO A 74 0.40 3.07 10.85
C PRO A 74 -0.97 2.51 11.27
N SER A 75 -1.64 3.15 12.24
CA SER A 75 -2.94 2.73 12.76
C SER A 75 -4.04 2.79 11.69
N SER A 76 -4.12 3.91 10.96
CA SER A 76 -5.07 4.06 9.85
C SER A 76 -4.75 3.14 8.69
N ALA A 77 -3.46 2.91 8.43
CA ALA A 77 -3.03 2.00 7.38
C ALA A 77 -3.51 0.58 7.68
N LYS A 78 -3.21 0.05 8.88
CA LYS A 78 -3.66 -1.29 9.30
C LYS A 78 -5.18 -1.44 9.29
N ALA A 79 -5.92 -0.42 9.72
CA ALA A 79 -7.37 -0.45 9.78
C ALA A 79 -8.03 -0.48 8.38
N GLY A 80 -7.49 0.26 7.40
CA GLY A 80 -8.08 0.28 6.05
C GLY A 80 -7.48 -0.73 5.07
N TRP A 81 -6.89 -1.82 5.56
CA TRP A 81 -6.50 -2.94 4.71
C TRP A 81 -7.70 -3.70 4.20
N LEU A 82 -7.93 -3.62 2.91
CA LEU A 82 -9.05 -4.31 2.27
C LEU A 82 -8.75 -5.80 2.15
N THR A 83 -9.70 -6.62 2.57
CA THR A 83 -9.81 -8.01 2.16
C THR A 83 -10.28 -8.10 0.70
N LYS A 84 -10.32 -9.33 0.14
CA LYS A 84 -10.88 -9.55 -1.20
C LYS A 84 -12.38 -9.16 -1.27
N ALA A 85 -13.13 -9.35 -0.18
CA ALA A 85 -14.56 -9.03 -0.12
C ALA A 85 -14.76 -7.51 -0.12
N GLU A 86 -14.03 -6.79 0.74
CA GLU A 86 -14.08 -5.33 0.81
C GLU A 86 -13.59 -4.67 -0.48
N LEU A 87 -12.57 -5.25 -1.12
CA LEU A 87 -12.11 -4.83 -2.44
C LEU A 87 -13.22 -4.91 -3.51
N LYS A 88 -14.09 -5.93 -3.43
CA LYS A 88 -15.23 -6.09 -4.36
C LYS A 88 -16.32 -5.05 -4.10
N ALA A 89 -16.50 -4.65 -2.84
CA ALA A 89 -17.45 -3.62 -2.43
C ALA A 89 -16.89 -2.20 -2.51
N TRP A 90 -15.60 -2.03 -2.85
CA TRP A 90 -14.97 -0.72 -2.91
C TRP A 90 -15.51 0.07 -4.12
N PRO A 91 -16.04 1.28 -3.93
CA PRO A 91 -16.57 2.08 -5.02
C PRO A 91 -15.44 2.39 -6.02
N ALA A 92 -15.72 2.17 -7.31
CA ALA A 92 -14.74 2.35 -8.38
C ALA A 92 -14.32 3.82 -8.60
N ASP A 93 -15.04 4.76 -7.99
CA ASP A 93 -14.98 6.22 -8.21
C ASP A 93 -14.21 7.02 -7.15
N LYS A 94 -13.39 6.39 -6.29
CA LYS A 94 -12.54 7.09 -5.29
C LYS A 94 -11.04 6.94 -5.54
#